data_AF-A0A959FG98-F1
#
_entry.id   AF-A0A959FG98-F1
#
_cell.length_a   1.000
_cell.length_b   1.000
_cell.length_c   1.000
_cell.angle_alpha   90.00
_cell.angle_beta   90.00
_cell.angle_gamma   90.00
#
_symmetry.space_group_name_H-M   'P 1'
#
loop_
_entity.id
_entity.type
_entity.pdbx_description
1 polymer ?
#
loop_
_entity_poly.entity_id
_entity_poly.type
_entity_poly.pdbx_seq_one_letter_code
_entity_poly.pdbx_strand_id
1 'polypeptide(L)'
;MKKDYLFLLLTLFCSVSLMGQRIKDERIEVQFLQLPSSPLNPEFTTYRVTVSGPASTIEDMGSTRESLGNAVKLDGFKRMDSAPAHFTIALQLGVIRVEGQKDHKRSETKKDKNDKEYTVTYYSKSVSYSQPFSYRIYDFEGNVLDEKIVSSRTELKHWKSREFESASTLNRYLADQYKAEIYDLQKKNIREFLGKVNGEIRFKYDFQLAKDQDQLFVLHKKEDGADEFMQAYETVNTAFASMRPEESLDEIRTAVAPALEIWRNAKDR
;
A
#
# COMPACT_ATOMS: atom_id res chain seq x y z
N MET A 1 77.69 18.45 -11.82
CA MET A 1 76.68 17.75 -11.01
C MET A 1 75.89 18.78 -10.20
N LYS A 2 74.55 18.71 -10.29
CA LYS A 2 73.55 19.33 -9.39
C LYS A 2 73.34 20.86 -9.46
N LYS A 3 72.91 21.42 -10.59
CA LYS A 3 72.27 22.76 -10.61
C LYS A 3 71.06 22.96 -11.55
N ASP A 4 70.58 21.92 -12.23
CA ASP A 4 69.41 22.05 -13.13
C ASP A 4 68.11 21.41 -12.60
N TYR A 5 68.10 20.93 -11.35
CA TYR A 5 66.91 20.32 -10.74
C TYR A 5 65.92 21.34 -10.14
N LEU A 6 66.21 22.64 -10.20
CA LEU A 6 65.38 23.66 -9.56
C LEU A 6 64.08 23.97 -10.34
N PHE A 7 64.02 23.64 -11.62
CA PHE A 7 62.81 23.86 -12.43
C PHE A 7 61.82 22.69 -12.42
N LEU A 8 62.20 21.54 -11.84
CA LEU A 8 61.35 20.35 -11.74
C LEU A 8 60.52 20.29 -10.44
N LEU A 9 60.70 21.26 -9.53
CA LEU A 9 60.07 21.25 -8.21
C LEU A 9 58.87 22.22 -8.07
N LEU A 10 58.54 22.98 -9.12
CA LEU A 10 57.44 23.96 -9.11
C LEU A 10 56.19 23.48 -9.89
N THR A 11 56.16 22.23 -10.34
CA THR A 11 55.00 21.62 -11.03
C THR A 11 54.21 20.66 -10.14
N LEU A 12 54.57 20.51 -8.87
CA LEU A 12 54.07 19.41 -8.03
C LEU A 12 52.90 19.74 -7.08
N PHE A 13 52.27 20.92 -7.16
CA PHE A 13 51.17 21.27 -6.25
C PHE A 13 50.02 22.07 -6.90
N CYS A 14 49.77 21.90 -8.20
CA CYS A 14 48.41 22.10 -8.71
C CYS A 14 47.59 20.83 -8.47
N SER A 15 47.32 20.53 -7.20
CA SER A 15 46.14 19.75 -6.85
C SER A 15 44.94 20.57 -7.30
N VAL A 16 44.51 20.36 -8.54
CA VAL A 16 43.17 20.68 -8.98
C VAL A 16 42.28 19.87 -8.05
N SER A 17 41.78 20.51 -7.00
CA SER A 17 40.66 19.97 -6.27
C SER A 17 39.55 19.86 -7.29
N LEU A 18 39.34 18.64 -7.80
CA LEU A 18 38.10 18.24 -8.44
C LEU A 18 37.01 18.51 -7.39
N MET A 19 36.50 19.74 -7.41
CA MET A 19 35.29 20.09 -6.69
C MET A 19 34.17 19.38 -7.43
N GLY A 20 33.92 18.13 -7.04
CA GLY A 20 32.74 17.42 -7.47
C GLY A 20 31.53 18.18 -6.95
N GLN A 21 30.63 18.56 -7.86
CA GLN A 21 29.37 19.19 -7.50
C GLN A 21 28.59 18.26 -6.58
N ARG A 22 28.12 18.76 -5.44
CA ARG A 22 27.24 17.98 -4.57
C ARG A 22 25.86 17.93 -5.21
N ILE A 23 25.35 16.71 -5.38
CA ILE A 23 24.01 16.45 -5.92
C ILE A 23 23.05 16.25 -4.74
N LYS A 24 21.82 16.74 -4.88
CA LYS A 24 20.69 16.50 -3.99
C LYS A 24 19.59 15.79 -4.77
N ASP A 25 18.87 14.91 -4.08
CA ASP A 25 17.70 14.23 -4.65
C ASP A 25 16.43 15.05 -4.37
N GLU A 26 15.67 15.32 -5.43
CA GLU A 26 14.30 15.83 -5.37
C GLU A 26 13.35 14.83 -6.02
N ARG A 27 12.04 14.98 -5.79
CA ARG A 27 11.02 14.04 -6.30
C ARG A 27 9.92 14.77 -7.03
N ILE A 28 9.47 14.19 -8.14
CA ILE A 28 8.36 14.71 -8.94
C ILE A 28 7.25 13.68 -8.97
N GLU A 29 6.04 14.11 -8.64
CA GLU A 29 4.85 13.26 -8.71
C GLU A 29 4.31 13.25 -10.15
N VAL A 30 4.18 12.07 -10.74
CA VAL A 30 3.64 11.88 -12.10
C VAL A 30 2.34 11.09 -12.02
N GLN A 31 1.34 11.52 -12.79
CA GLN A 31 0.05 10.84 -12.90
C GLN A 31 -0.08 10.22 -14.28
N PHE A 32 -0.46 8.93 -14.36
CA PHE A 32 -0.64 8.25 -15.64
C PHE A 32 -1.78 7.24 -15.58
N LEU A 33 -2.27 6.87 -16.76
CA LEU A 33 -3.26 5.81 -16.90
C LEU A 33 -2.53 4.47 -16.97
N GLN A 34 -2.67 3.67 -15.92
CA GLN A 34 -2.18 2.32 -15.90
C GLN A 34 -3.16 1.41 -16.65
N LEU A 35 -2.65 0.72 -17.66
CA LEU A 35 -3.41 -0.27 -18.42
C LEU A 35 -3.54 -1.59 -17.64
N PRO A 36 -4.64 -2.33 -17.85
CA PRO A 36 -4.81 -3.65 -17.27
C PRO A 36 -3.69 -4.60 -17.73
N SER A 37 -3.19 -5.41 -16.80
CA SER A 37 -2.15 -6.41 -17.11
C SER A 37 -2.67 -7.59 -17.96
N SER A 38 -3.97 -7.85 -17.93
CA SER A 38 -4.63 -8.91 -18.69
C SER A 38 -6.05 -8.47 -19.06
N PRO A 39 -6.21 -7.54 -20.01
CA PRO A 39 -7.52 -6.98 -20.38
C PRO A 39 -8.52 -8.07 -20.75
N LEU A 40 -9.80 -7.83 -20.41
CA LEU A 40 -10.91 -8.65 -20.90
C LEU A 40 -11.21 -8.34 -22.37
N ASN A 41 -12.06 -9.17 -22.98
CA ASN A 41 -12.62 -8.87 -24.30
C ASN A 41 -13.27 -7.46 -24.27
N PRO A 42 -12.94 -6.55 -25.20
CA PRO A 42 -13.53 -5.21 -25.28
C PRO A 42 -15.06 -5.17 -25.34
N GLU A 43 -15.71 -6.27 -25.76
CA GLU A 43 -17.18 -6.39 -25.74
C GLU A 43 -17.76 -6.43 -24.31
N PHE A 44 -16.94 -6.75 -23.31
CA PHE A 44 -17.37 -6.80 -21.91
C PHE A 44 -17.45 -5.39 -21.36
N THR A 45 -18.67 -4.90 -21.16
CA THR A 45 -18.92 -3.53 -20.67
C THR A 45 -19.64 -3.48 -19.32
N THR A 46 -20.05 -4.64 -18.80
CA THR A 46 -20.84 -4.72 -17.57
C THR A 46 -20.36 -5.83 -16.66
N TYR A 47 -20.46 -5.59 -15.35
CA TYR A 47 -20.12 -6.59 -14.35
C TYR A 47 -21.13 -6.61 -13.21
N ARG A 48 -21.19 -7.74 -12.51
CA ARG A 48 -21.97 -7.91 -11.29
C ARG A 48 -21.07 -8.42 -10.17
N VAL A 49 -21.36 -8.02 -8.94
CA VAL A 49 -20.70 -8.56 -7.74
C VAL A 49 -21.71 -9.38 -6.95
N THR A 50 -21.32 -10.58 -6.52
CA THR A 50 -22.13 -11.40 -5.62
C THR A 50 -21.31 -11.74 -4.39
N VAL A 51 -21.96 -11.70 -3.22
CA VAL A 51 -21.30 -11.95 -1.93
C VAL A 51 -22.01 -13.10 -1.23
N SER A 52 -21.26 -14.18 -1.01
CA SER A 52 -21.73 -15.39 -0.36
C SER A 52 -21.03 -15.58 0.98
N GLY A 53 -21.75 -16.09 1.97
CA GLY A 53 -21.29 -16.26 3.34
C GLY A 53 -22.46 -16.35 4.31
N PRO A 54 -22.24 -16.77 5.57
CA PRO A 54 -23.33 -16.90 6.54
C PRO A 54 -24.01 -15.55 6.82
N ALA A 55 -25.35 -15.53 6.77
CA ALA A 55 -26.13 -14.31 6.96
C ALA A 55 -25.87 -13.67 8.33
N SER A 56 -25.86 -14.48 9.40
CA SER A 56 -25.58 -14.03 10.77
C SER A 56 -24.24 -13.31 10.89
N THR A 57 -23.19 -13.81 10.25
CA THR A 57 -21.88 -13.15 10.21
C THR A 57 -21.95 -11.74 9.59
N ILE A 58 -22.64 -11.61 8.46
CA ILE A 58 -22.72 -10.34 7.73
C ILE A 58 -23.58 -9.34 8.52
N GLU A 59 -24.68 -9.82 9.10
CA GLU A 59 -25.64 -9.02 9.88
C GLU A 59 -25.07 -8.60 11.24
N ASP A 60 -24.35 -9.48 11.96
CA ASP A 60 -23.70 -9.18 13.23
C ASP A 60 -22.63 -8.07 13.08
N MET A 61 -22.07 -7.92 11.89
CA MET A 61 -21.14 -6.84 11.55
C MET A 61 -21.85 -5.52 11.17
N GLY A 62 -23.18 -5.48 11.17
CA GLY A 62 -23.98 -4.35 10.71
C GLY A 62 -23.80 -4.06 9.22
N SER A 63 -23.60 -5.11 8.40
CA SER A 63 -23.39 -4.98 6.95
C SER A 63 -24.47 -5.74 6.16
N THR A 64 -24.56 -5.47 4.87
CA THR A 64 -25.35 -6.25 3.92
C THR A 64 -24.46 -6.82 2.83
N ARG A 65 -24.92 -7.84 2.11
CA ARG A 65 -24.19 -8.37 0.94
C ARG A 65 -23.94 -7.26 -0.09
N GLU A 66 -24.92 -6.39 -0.27
CA GLU A 66 -24.82 -5.24 -1.16
C GLU A 66 -23.76 -4.23 -0.71
N SER A 67 -23.74 -3.86 0.58
CA SER A 67 -22.75 -2.93 1.11
C SER A 67 -21.32 -3.47 1.01
N LEU A 68 -21.14 -4.80 1.14
CA LEU A 68 -19.85 -5.46 0.93
C LEU A 68 -19.48 -5.51 -0.56
N GLY A 69 -20.44 -5.78 -1.44
CA GLY A 69 -20.24 -5.74 -2.89
C GLY A 69 -19.79 -4.36 -3.40
N ASN A 70 -20.27 -3.28 -2.76
CA ASN A 70 -19.86 -1.89 -3.02
C ASN A 70 -18.38 -1.59 -2.80
N ALA A 71 -17.64 -2.46 -2.12
CA ALA A 71 -16.19 -2.35 -2.01
C ALA A 71 -15.45 -2.73 -3.30
N VAL A 72 -16.08 -3.50 -4.19
CA VAL A 72 -15.51 -3.88 -5.49
C VAL A 72 -16.04 -2.93 -6.56
N LYS A 73 -15.13 -2.16 -7.14
CA LYS A 73 -15.44 -1.12 -8.14
C LYS A 73 -14.42 -1.18 -9.27
N LEU A 74 -14.92 -1.31 -10.49
CA LEU A 74 -14.15 -1.19 -11.71
C LEU A 74 -14.60 0.05 -12.46
N ASP A 75 -13.67 0.92 -12.84
CA ASP A 75 -13.93 2.21 -13.46
C ASP A 75 -14.28 2.05 -14.96
N GLY A 76 -13.70 1.05 -15.62
CA GLY A 76 -13.94 0.74 -17.04
C GLY A 76 -15.19 -0.07 -17.33
N PHE A 77 -15.96 -0.46 -16.32
CA PHE A 77 -17.14 -1.32 -16.49
C PHE A 77 -18.34 -0.76 -15.74
N LYS A 78 -19.53 -0.90 -16.34
CA LYS A 78 -20.78 -0.54 -15.68
C LYS A 78 -21.21 -1.64 -14.72
N ARG A 79 -21.36 -1.32 -13.44
CA ARG A 79 -21.91 -2.26 -12.46
C ARG A 79 -23.41 -2.48 -12.68
N MET A 80 -23.83 -3.73 -12.55
CA MET A 80 -25.23 -4.15 -12.58
C MET A 80 -25.55 -4.99 -11.35
N ASP A 81 -26.70 -4.69 -10.72
CA ASP A 81 -27.16 -5.42 -9.52
C ASP A 81 -27.93 -6.69 -9.89
N SER A 82 -28.48 -6.75 -11.10
CA SER A 82 -29.21 -7.89 -11.65
C SER A 82 -28.52 -8.48 -12.88
N ALA A 83 -28.86 -9.73 -13.20
CA ALA A 83 -28.46 -10.37 -14.44
C ALA A 83 -29.28 -9.82 -15.64
N PRO A 84 -28.75 -9.90 -16.87
CA PRO A 84 -27.42 -10.40 -17.25
C PRO A 84 -26.34 -9.30 -17.20
N ALA A 85 -25.17 -9.65 -16.67
CA ALA A 85 -23.93 -8.87 -16.81
C ALA A 85 -22.93 -9.72 -17.60
N HIS A 86 -21.99 -9.09 -18.33
CA HIS A 86 -21.01 -9.83 -19.13
C HIS A 86 -20.11 -10.74 -18.29
N PHE A 87 -19.82 -10.34 -17.04
CA PHE A 87 -19.16 -11.21 -16.08
C PHE A 87 -19.62 -10.97 -14.65
N THR A 88 -19.40 -11.96 -13.79
CA THR A 88 -19.71 -11.91 -12.36
C THR A 88 -18.46 -12.11 -11.52
N ILE A 89 -18.24 -11.25 -10.53
CA ILE A 89 -17.26 -11.40 -9.47
C ILE A 89 -17.98 -12.00 -8.25
N ALA A 90 -17.76 -13.28 -8.00
CA ALA A 90 -18.32 -13.99 -6.85
C ALA A 90 -17.32 -14.03 -5.70
N LEU A 91 -17.68 -13.41 -4.58
CA LEU A 91 -16.90 -13.34 -3.35
C LEU A 91 -17.44 -14.35 -2.35
N GLN A 92 -16.56 -15.17 -1.77
CA GLN A 92 -16.90 -16.14 -0.75
C GLN A 92 -16.27 -15.75 0.59
N LEU A 93 -17.13 -15.44 1.55
CA LEU A 93 -16.76 -15.04 2.90
C LEU A 93 -16.89 -16.22 3.86
N GLY A 94 -15.75 -16.66 4.40
CA GLY A 94 -15.72 -17.62 5.50
C GLY A 94 -15.91 -16.96 6.86
N VAL A 95 -16.03 -17.81 7.88
CA VAL A 95 -16.15 -17.42 9.29
C VAL A 95 -14.83 -17.64 10.01
N ILE A 96 -14.60 -16.84 11.06
CA ILE A 96 -13.49 -17.09 11.97
C ILE A 96 -13.68 -18.46 12.62
N ARG A 97 -12.62 -19.27 12.58
CA ARG A 97 -12.51 -20.52 13.33
C ARG A 97 -11.36 -20.42 14.30
N VAL A 98 -11.63 -20.68 15.56
CA VAL A 98 -10.58 -20.79 16.59
C VAL A 98 -9.90 -22.13 16.41
N GLU A 99 -8.61 -22.10 16.11
CA GLU A 99 -7.78 -23.30 15.90
C GLU A 99 -6.93 -23.61 17.16
N GLY A 100 -6.70 -22.61 18.03
CA GLY A 100 -6.02 -22.83 19.30
C GLY A 100 -6.12 -21.65 20.26
N GLN A 101 -5.94 -21.92 21.56
CA GLN A 101 -5.88 -20.90 22.60
C GLN A 101 -4.69 -21.15 23.52
N LYS A 102 -4.10 -20.08 24.04
CA LYS A 102 -3.00 -20.17 25.00
C LYS A 102 -3.08 -19.06 26.02
N ASP A 103 -2.99 -19.43 27.29
CA ASP A 103 -2.86 -18.50 28.41
C ASP A 103 -1.40 -18.09 28.60
N HIS A 104 -1.18 -16.82 28.89
CA HIS A 104 0.14 -16.25 29.13
C HIS A 104 0.20 -15.60 30.51
N LYS A 105 1.35 -15.73 31.15
CA LYS A 105 1.68 -15.04 32.40
C LYS A 105 3.00 -14.31 32.24
N ARG A 106 3.06 -13.04 32.66
CA ARG A 106 4.27 -12.23 32.72
C ARG A 106 4.38 -11.65 34.11
N SER A 107 5.54 -11.76 34.75
CA SER A 107 5.77 -11.16 36.07
C SER A 107 6.81 -10.04 35.97
N GLU A 108 6.63 -9.00 36.75
CA GLU A 108 7.51 -7.83 36.81
C GLU A 108 7.70 -7.41 38.26
N THR A 109 8.96 -7.21 38.66
CA THR A 109 9.29 -6.67 39.99
C THR A 109 9.14 -5.15 39.96
N LYS A 110 8.30 -4.62 40.85
CA LYS A 110 8.11 -3.18 41.07
C LYS A 110 8.58 -2.81 42.46
N LYS A 111 8.87 -1.53 42.68
CA LYS A 111 9.17 -0.97 44.00
C LYS A 111 8.02 -0.12 44.48
N ASP A 112 7.70 -0.22 45.77
CA ASP A 112 6.75 0.68 46.40
C ASP A 112 7.40 2.03 46.75
N LYS A 113 6.63 2.93 47.38
CA LYS A 113 7.13 4.27 47.78
C LYS A 113 8.24 4.23 48.84
N ASN A 114 8.51 3.06 49.45
CA ASN A 114 9.52 2.84 50.47
C ASN A 114 10.66 1.95 49.94
N ASP A 115 10.84 1.88 48.62
CA ASP A 115 11.85 1.03 47.94
C ASP A 115 11.72 -0.48 48.19
N LYS A 116 10.58 -0.95 48.73
CA LYS A 116 10.34 -2.38 48.91
C LYS A 116 9.89 -3.01 47.60
N GLU A 117 10.58 -4.07 47.20
CA GLU A 117 10.25 -4.83 46.00
C GLU A 117 8.99 -5.69 46.19
N TYR A 118 8.10 -5.67 45.21
CA TYR A 118 6.94 -6.54 45.10
C TYR A 118 6.77 -7.02 43.65
N THR A 119 6.30 -8.24 43.45
CA THR A 119 6.07 -8.80 42.12
C THR A 119 4.63 -8.56 41.68
N VAL A 120 4.44 -7.97 40.51
CA VAL A 120 3.14 -7.91 39.83
C VAL A 120 3.10 -8.97 38.75
N THR A 121 2.05 -9.79 38.74
CA THR A 121 1.83 -10.80 37.69
C THR A 121 0.68 -10.39 36.79
N TYR A 122 0.96 -10.34 35.49
CA TYR A 122 0.06 -10.03 34.41
C TYR A 122 -0.39 -11.28 33.68
N TYR A 123 -1.67 -11.35 33.34
CA TYR A 123 -2.34 -12.46 32.68
C TYR A 123 -2.91 -11.98 31.34
N SER A 124 -2.74 -12.77 30.27
CA SER A 124 -3.39 -12.52 28.98
C SER A 124 -3.73 -13.83 28.28
N LYS A 125 -4.63 -13.79 27.30
CA LYS A 125 -4.97 -14.95 26.45
C LYS A 125 -4.67 -14.62 24.99
N SER A 126 -4.06 -15.57 24.30
CA SER A 126 -3.92 -15.53 22.84
C SER A 126 -4.81 -16.58 22.17
N VAL A 127 -5.33 -16.24 21.00
CA VAL A 127 -6.15 -17.09 20.16
C VAL A 127 -5.50 -17.16 18.79
N SER A 128 -5.26 -18.38 18.33
CA SER A 128 -4.89 -18.65 16.93
C SER A 128 -6.17 -18.99 16.19
N TYR A 129 -6.40 -18.34 15.06
CA TYR A 129 -7.63 -18.49 14.30
C TYR A 129 -7.38 -18.46 12.80
N SER A 130 -8.29 -19.05 12.03
CA SER A 130 -8.30 -18.98 10.57
C SER A 130 -9.61 -18.36 10.07
N GLN A 131 -9.59 -17.74 8.89
CA GLN A 131 -10.81 -17.29 8.23
C GLN A 131 -10.64 -17.40 6.72
N PRO A 132 -11.24 -18.42 6.08
CA PRO A 132 -11.04 -18.66 4.67
C PRO A 132 -11.80 -17.64 3.81
N PHE A 133 -11.16 -17.18 2.74
CA PHE A 133 -11.77 -16.30 1.75
C PHE A 133 -11.36 -16.73 0.35
N SER A 134 -12.27 -16.61 -0.61
CA SER A 134 -11.95 -16.84 -2.02
C SER A 134 -12.80 -15.95 -2.91
N TYR A 135 -12.37 -15.81 -4.16
CA TYR A 135 -13.19 -15.23 -5.21
C TYR A 135 -13.13 -16.08 -6.48
N ARG A 136 -14.16 -15.94 -7.32
CA ARG A 136 -14.22 -16.50 -8.67
C ARG A 136 -14.82 -15.46 -9.61
N ILE A 137 -14.24 -15.31 -10.78
CA ILE A 137 -14.72 -14.44 -11.85
C ILE A 137 -15.08 -15.33 -13.02
N TYR A 138 -16.29 -15.18 -13.54
CA TYR A 138 -16.79 -15.95 -14.66
C TYR A 138 -17.67 -15.11 -15.57
N ASP A 139 -17.66 -15.41 -16.85
CA ASP A 139 -18.48 -14.71 -17.85
C ASP A 139 -19.96 -15.14 -17.80
N PHE A 140 -20.77 -14.55 -18.68
CA PHE A 140 -22.20 -14.85 -18.79
C PHE A 140 -22.50 -16.28 -19.29
N GLU A 141 -21.53 -16.95 -19.91
CA GLU A 141 -21.61 -18.35 -20.37
C GLU A 141 -21.16 -19.34 -19.28
N GLY A 142 -20.55 -18.83 -18.20
CA GLY A 142 -20.05 -19.62 -17.07
C GLY A 142 -18.58 -20.02 -17.18
N ASN A 143 -17.86 -19.54 -18.19
CA ASN A 143 -16.42 -19.79 -18.32
C ASN A 143 -15.67 -19.04 -17.22
N VAL A 144 -14.69 -19.69 -16.60
CA VAL A 144 -13.90 -19.08 -15.53
C VAL A 144 -12.81 -18.20 -16.11
N LEU A 145 -12.83 -16.93 -15.76
CA LEU A 145 -11.83 -15.93 -16.15
C LEU A 145 -10.71 -15.83 -15.11
N ASP A 146 -11.06 -16.04 -13.83
CA ASP A 146 -10.12 -16.06 -12.71
C ASP A 146 -10.70 -16.77 -11.50
N GLU A 147 -9.87 -17.39 -10.68
CA GLU A 147 -10.28 -17.88 -9.36
C GLU A 147 -9.09 -17.94 -8.41
N LYS A 148 -9.36 -17.68 -7.12
CA LYS A 148 -8.30 -17.68 -6.12
C LYS A 148 -8.82 -17.92 -4.72
N ILE A 149 -8.11 -18.77 -3.98
CA ILE A 149 -8.19 -18.84 -2.52
C ILE A 149 -7.28 -17.75 -1.98
N VAL A 150 -7.87 -16.71 -1.39
CA VAL A 150 -7.13 -15.54 -0.88
C VAL A 150 -6.61 -15.78 0.53
N SER A 151 -7.37 -16.54 1.33
CA SER A 151 -6.89 -17.08 2.59
C SER A 151 -7.53 -18.43 2.84
N SER A 152 -6.75 -19.32 3.44
CA SER A 152 -7.11 -20.70 3.72
C SER A 152 -7.14 -21.00 5.22
N ARG A 153 -7.57 -22.21 5.58
CA ARG A 153 -7.57 -22.64 7.00
C ARG A 153 -6.19 -22.87 7.57
N THR A 154 -5.18 -23.06 6.72
CA THR A 154 -3.78 -23.29 7.14
C THR A 154 -3.05 -21.99 7.45
N GLU A 155 -3.58 -20.84 7.02
CA GLU A 155 -3.03 -19.53 7.33
C GLU A 155 -3.58 -19.03 8.67
N LEU A 156 -2.84 -19.31 9.74
CA LEU A 156 -3.22 -18.88 11.08
C LEU A 156 -2.92 -17.40 11.30
N LYS A 157 -3.92 -16.70 11.82
CA LYS A 157 -3.81 -15.36 12.39
C LYS A 157 -3.83 -15.46 13.92
N HIS A 158 -3.27 -14.44 14.58
CA HIS A 158 -3.19 -14.41 16.04
C HIS A 158 -3.82 -13.13 16.59
N TRP A 159 -4.67 -13.30 17.60
CA TRP A 159 -5.14 -12.21 18.45
C TRP A 159 -4.64 -12.47 19.87
N LYS A 160 -4.28 -11.40 20.58
CA LYS A 160 -3.89 -11.46 21.99
C LYS A 160 -4.69 -10.40 22.74
N SER A 161 -5.30 -10.81 23.85
CA SER A 161 -5.94 -9.88 24.77
C SER A 161 -4.90 -8.92 25.36
N ARG A 162 -5.38 -7.79 25.87
CA ARG A 162 -4.60 -6.98 26.81
C ARG A 162 -4.20 -7.79 28.05
N GLU A 163 -3.22 -7.27 28.79
CA GLU A 163 -2.76 -7.84 30.05
C GLU A 163 -3.63 -7.36 31.23
N PHE A 164 -3.85 -8.25 32.19
CA PHE A 164 -4.63 -7.98 33.40
C PHE A 164 -3.86 -8.44 34.64
N GLU A 165 -3.95 -7.72 35.76
CA GLU A 165 -3.22 -8.05 36.99
C GLU A 165 -3.83 -9.25 37.76
N SER A 166 -4.97 -9.77 37.31
CA SER A 166 -5.55 -11.00 37.87
C SER A 166 -6.18 -11.88 36.79
N ALA A 167 -6.09 -13.20 36.99
CA ALA A 167 -6.77 -14.18 36.14
C ALA A 167 -8.30 -14.02 36.17
N SER A 168 -8.87 -13.61 37.31
CA SER A 168 -10.31 -13.36 37.43
C SER A 168 -10.76 -12.19 36.56
N THR A 169 -9.99 -11.10 36.49
CA THR A 169 -10.31 -9.94 35.65
C THR A 169 -10.19 -10.29 34.17
N LEU A 170 -9.16 -11.07 33.79
CA LEU A 170 -9.05 -11.61 32.43
C LEU A 170 -10.28 -12.43 32.06
N ASN A 171 -10.70 -13.38 32.91
CA ASN A 171 -11.85 -14.24 32.63
C ASN A 171 -13.15 -13.45 32.49
N ARG A 172 -13.35 -12.42 33.32
CA ARG A 172 -14.51 -11.52 33.19
C ARG A 172 -14.48 -10.77 31.86
N TYR A 173 -13.33 -10.20 31.49
CA TYR A 173 -13.18 -9.54 30.19
C TYR A 173 -13.47 -10.50 29.03
N LEU A 174 -13.00 -11.75 29.08
CA LEU A 174 -13.28 -12.74 28.04
C LEU A 174 -14.76 -13.14 28.01
N ALA A 175 -15.47 -13.17 29.14
CA ALA A 175 -16.91 -13.43 29.14
C ALA A 175 -17.70 -12.27 28.51
N ASP A 176 -17.30 -11.03 28.80
CA ASP A 176 -18.09 -9.85 28.43
C ASP A 176 -17.74 -9.31 27.04
N GLN A 177 -16.47 -9.34 26.65
CA GLN A 177 -15.94 -8.60 25.48
C GLN A 177 -15.45 -9.49 24.35
N TYR A 178 -15.19 -10.78 24.60
CA TYR A 178 -14.59 -11.67 23.58
C TYR A 178 -15.43 -11.73 22.30
N LYS A 179 -16.75 -11.73 22.43
CA LYS A 179 -17.67 -11.74 21.28
C LYS A 179 -17.50 -10.48 20.41
N ALA A 180 -17.42 -9.30 21.03
CA ALA A 180 -17.20 -8.03 20.32
C ALA A 180 -15.83 -8.01 19.63
N GLU A 181 -14.77 -8.48 20.30
CA GLU A 181 -13.43 -8.58 19.74
C GLU A 181 -13.39 -9.50 18.51
N ILE A 182 -14.09 -10.64 18.54
CA ILE A 182 -14.19 -11.56 17.39
C ILE A 182 -14.93 -10.89 16.22
N TYR A 183 -15.97 -10.10 16.49
CA TYR A 183 -16.65 -9.34 15.44
C TYR A 183 -15.77 -8.27 14.80
N ASP A 184 -14.99 -7.54 15.60
CA ASP A 184 -14.04 -6.56 15.09
C ASP A 184 -12.94 -7.21 14.23
N LEU A 185 -12.44 -8.38 14.66
CA LEU A 185 -11.52 -9.19 13.86
C LEU A 185 -12.16 -9.61 12.54
N GLN A 186 -13.41 -10.07 12.57
CA GLN A 186 -14.11 -10.52 11.37
C GLN A 186 -14.30 -9.38 10.37
N LYS A 187 -14.73 -8.21 10.87
CA LYS A 187 -14.89 -6.98 10.09
C LYS A 187 -13.58 -6.52 9.47
N LYS A 188 -12.48 -6.55 10.25
CA LYS A 188 -11.13 -6.22 9.77
C LYS A 188 -10.70 -7.15 8.65
N ASN A 189 -10.79 -8.46 8.86
CA ASN A 189 -10.37 -9.46 7.89
C ASN A 189 -11.16 -9.37 6.57
N ILE A 190 -12.47 -9.14 6.63
CA ILE A 190 -13.32 -8.98 5.44
C ILE A 190 -12.92 -7.71 4.66
N ARG A 191 -12.68 -6.58 5.35
CA ARG A 191 -12.22 -5.36 4.67
C ARG A 191 -10.87 -5.54 3.99
N GLU A 192 -9.92 -6.19 4.66
CA GLU A 192 -8.61 -6.54 4.07
C GLU A 192 -8.78 -7.41 2.83
N PHE A 193 -9.64 -8.44 2.91
CA PHE A 193 -9.96 -9.30 1.79
C PHE A 193 -10.57 -8.51 0.62
N LEU A 194 -11.59 -7.70 0.86
CA LEU A 194 -12.25 -6.90 -0.18
C LEU A 194 -11.29 -5.90 -0.83
N GLY A 195 -10.45 -5.24 -0.03
CA GLY A 195 -9.42 -4.32 -0.55
C GLY A 195 -8.40 -5.04 -1.43
N LYS A 196 -7.91 -6.21 -0.99
CA LYS A 196 -6.99 -7.03 -1.77
C LYS A 196 -7.60 -7.52 -3.08
N VAL A 197 -8.81 -8.07 -3.04
CA VAL A 197 -9.51 -8.55 -4.24
C VAL A 197 -9.78 -7.40 -5.20
N ASN A 198 -10.28 -6.25 -4.71
CA ASN A 198 -10.52 -5.11 -5.57
C ASN A 198 -9.23 -4.63 -6.25
N GLY A 199 -8.12 -4.51 -5.50
CA GLY A 199 -6.83 -4.13 -6.06
C GLY A 199 -6.31 -5.13 -7.11
N GLU A 200 -6.39 -6.44 -6.83
CA GLU A 200 -5.97 -7.50 -7.76
C GLU A 200 -6.81 -7.50 -9.05
N ILE A 201 -8.15 -7.42 -8.93
CA ILE A 201 -9.06 -7.42 -10.09
C ILE A 201 -8.84 -6.15 -10.92
N ARG A 202 -8.76 -4.98 -10.28
CA ARG A 202 -8.51 -3.74 -11.01
C ARG A 202 -7.17 -3.78 -11.73
N PHE A 203 -6.11 -4.33 -11.13
CA PHE A 203 -4.80 -4.41 -11.78
C PHE A 203 -4.83 -5.34 -13.00
N LYS A 204 -5.65 -6.39 -12.91
CA LYS A 204 -5.75 -7.40 -13.97
C LYS A 204 -6.61 -6.93 -15.13
N TYR A 205 -7.77 -6.33 -14.85
CA TYR A 205 -8.83 -6.15 -15.85
C TYR A 205 -9.26 -4.71 -16.09
N ASP A 206 -8.92 -3.79 -15.20
CA ASP A 206 -9.38 -2.40 -15.24
C ASP A 206 -8.24 -1.43 -15.58
N PHE A 207 -8.60 -0.24 -16.05
CA PHE A 207 -7.64 0.86 -16.08
C PHE A 207 -7.62 1.57 -14.73
N GLN A 208 -6.48 2.15 -14.36
CA GLN A 208 -6.36 2.87 -13.10
C GLN A 208 -5.59 4.16 -13.29
N LEU A 209 -6.03 5.22 -12.60
CA LEU A 209 -5.21 6.41 -12.40
C LEU A 209 -4.12 6.04 -11.39
N ALA A 210 -2.89 5.98 -11.87
CA ALA A 210 -1.71 5.68 -11.06
C ALA A 210 -0.90 6.95 -10.79
N LYS A 211 -0.25 6.97 -9.63
CA LYS A 211 0.68 8.00 -9.21
C LYS A 211 2.04 7.35 -8.99
N ASP A 212 3.08 7.94 -9.52
CA ASP A 212 4.47 7.52 -9.27
C ASP A 212 5.32 8.72 -8.84
N GLN A 213 6.43 8.43 -8.16
CA GLN A 213 7.42 9.42 -7.78
C GLN A 213 8.71 9.13 -8.53
N ASP A 214 9.04 10.00 -9.49
CA ASP A 214 10.34 9.92 -10.15
C ASP A 214 11.37 10.78 -9.41
N GLN A 215 12.62 10.34 -9.41
CA GLN A 215 13.73 11.04 -8.76
C GLN A 215 14.41 11.97 -9.75
N LEU A 216 14.57 13.23 -9.36
CA LEU A 216 15.34 14.20 -10.12
C LEU A 216 16.53 14.68 -9.31
N PHE A 217 17.70 14.62 -9.93
CA PHE A 217 18.94 15.12 -9.35
C PHE A 217 19.04 16.64 -9.57
N VAL A 218 19.16 17.41 -8.49
CA VAL A 218 19.41 18.85 -8.53
C VAL A 218 20.76 19.16 -7.90
N LEU A 219 21.36 20.29 -8.30
CA LEU A 219 22.59 20.77 -7.67
C LEU A 219 22.32 21.23 -6.23
N HIS A 220 23.26 20.96 -5.34
CA HIS A 220 23.21 21.48 -3.98
C HIS A 220 23.31 23.02 -4.00
N LYS A 221 22.54 23.71 -3.14
CA LYS A 221 22.40 25.19 -3.10
C LYS A 221 23.70 26.01 -3.06
N LYS A 222 24.84 25.38 -2.77
CA LYS A 222 26.16 26.03 -2.68
C LYS A 222 26.97 25.95 -3.98
N GLU A 223 26.47 25.23 -4.98
CA GLU A 223 27.11 25.07 -6.29
C GLU A 223 26.67 26.21 -7.23
N ASP A 224 27.57 26.64 -8.11
CA ASP A 224 27.24 27.63 -9.13
C ASP A 224 26.19 27.06 -10.10
N GLY A 225 25.14 27.84 -10.38
CA GLY A 225 24.01 27.40 -11.20
C GLY A 225 22.92 26.61 -10.43
N ALA A 226 23.05 26.43 -9.11
CA ALA A 226 22.04 25.73 -8.32
C ALA A 226 20.65 26.39 -8.38
N ASP A 227 20.57 27.72 -8.44
CA ASP A 227 19.29 28.43 -8.57
C ASP A 227 18.60 28.14 -9.92
N GLU A 228 19.37 28.06 -11.02
CA GLU A 228 18.85 27.69 -12.35
C GLU A 228 18.32 26.24 -12.35
N PHE A 229 19.03 25.32 -11.68
CA PHE A 229 18.58 23.92 -11.51
C PHE A 229 17.32 23.81 -10.68
N MET A 230 17.20 24.60 -9.60
CA MET A 230 16.00 24.61 -8.77
C MET A 230 14.80 25.21 -9.51
N GLN A 231 15.01 26.26 -10.31
CA GLN A 231 13.95 26.82 -11.16
C GLN A 231 13.50 25.83 -12.23
N ALA A 232 14.42 25.10 -12.85
CA ALA A 232 14.10 24.01 -13.79
C ALA A 232 13.29 22.91 -13.10
N TYR A 233 13.68 22.51 -11.88
CA TYR A 233 12.92 21.56 -11.07
C TYR A 233 11.51 22.05 -10.75
N GLU A 234 11.34 23.29 -10.27
CA GLU A 234 10.02 23.87 -9.95
C GLU A 234 9.12 23.95 -11.19
N THR A 235 9.70 24.28 -12.35
CA THR A 235 9.00 24.30 -13.64
C THR A 235 8.44 22.91 -13.98
N VAL A 236 9.28 21.87 -13.89
CA VAL A 236 8.86 20.50 -14.17
C VAL A 236 7.86 20.01 -13.14
N ASN A 237 8.09 20.25 -11.84
CA ASN A 237 7.17 19.85 -10.79
C ASN A 237 5.78 20.50 -10.95
N THR A 238 5.73 21.77 -11.36
CA THR A 238 4.47 22.48 -11.62
C THR A 238 3.74 21.91 -12.84
N ALA A 239 4.47 21.63 -13.94
CA ALA A 239 3.90 21.04 -15.13
C ALA A 239 3.35 19.62 -14.86
N PHE A 240 4.12 18.75 -14.19
CA PHE A 240 3.64 17.41 -13.88
C PHE A 240 2.48 17.41 -12.86
N ALA A 241 2.39 18.40 -11.96
CA ALA A 241 1.23 18.58 -11.09
C ALA A 241 -0.06 18.94 -11.85
N SER A 242 0.05 19.62 -13.01
CA SER A 242 -1.11 19.92 -13.86
C SER A 242 -1.49 18.78 -14.81
N MET A 243 -0.67 17.74 -14.92
CA MET A 243 -0.93 16.59 -15.80
C MET A 243 -2.26 15.91 -15.44
N ARG A 244 -3.03 15.57 -16.48
CA ARG A 244 -4.24 14.75 -16.40
C ARG A 244 -4.04 13.52 -17.29
N PRO A 245 -4.20 12.29 -16.77
CA PRO A 245 -3.91 11.07 -17.52
C PRO A 245 -4.70 10.88 -18.82
N GLU A 246 -5.85 11.52 -18.92
CA GLU A 246 -6.79 11.47 -20.05
C GLU A 246 -6.60 12.58 -21.09
N GLU A 247 -5.72 13.56 -20.84
CA GLU A 247 -5.50 14.72 -21.71
C GLU A 247 -4.20 14.58 -22.53
N SER A 248 -4.08 15.38 -23.60
CA SER A 248 -2.84 15.42 -24.39
C SER A 248 -1.66 15.93 -23.56
N LEU A 249 -0.48 15.37 -23.78
CA LEU A 249 0.76 15.81 -23.14
C LEU A 249 1.42 17.00 -23.85
N ASP A 250 0.80 17.57 -24.88
CA ASP A 250 1.42 18.65 -25.67
C ASP A 250 1.69 19.91 -24.84
N GLU A 251 0.75 20.31 -23.98
CA GLU A 251 0.93 21.45 -23.07
C GLU A 251 2.04 21.17 -22.04
N ILE A 252 2.06 19.96 -21.49
CA ILE A 252 3.10 19.51 -20.55
C ILE A 252 4.47 19.53 -21.22
N ARG A 253 4.60 18.97 -22.42
CA ARG A 253 5.83 18.96 -23.23
C ARG A 253 6.33 20.37 -23.51
N THR A 254 5.41 21.28 -23.82
CA THR A 254 5.73 22.69 -24.06
C THR A 254 6.22 23.37 -22.77
N ALA A 255 5.54 23.13 -21.65
CA ALA A 255 5.87 23.72 -20.36
C ALA A 255 7.23 23.24 -19.79
N VAL A 256 7.59 21.96 -20.00
CA VAL A 256 8.88 21.42 -19.50
C VAL A 256 10.06 21.69 -20.43
N ALA A 257 9.84 22.09 -21.69
CA ALA A 257 10.91 22.30 -22.67
C ALA A 257 12.03 23.25 -22.19
N PRO A 258 11.75 24.40 -21.54
CA PRO A 258 12.79 25.28 -21.01
C PRO A 258 13.65 24.63 -19.93
N ALA A 259 13.04 23.84 -19.03
CA ALA A 259 13.75 23.13 -17.97
C ALA A 259 14.66 22.03 -18.53
N LEU A 260 14.19 21.31 -19.57
CA LEU A 260 15.00 20.32 -20.29
C LEU A 260 16.21 20.96 -20.97
N GLU A 261 16.08 22.18 -21.49
CA GLU A 261 17.18 22.93 -22.09
C GLU A 261 18.24 23.32 -21.05
N ILE A 262 17.82 23.79 -19.87
CA ILE A 262 18.72 24.08 -18.74
C ILE A 262 19.55 22.83 -18.38
N TRP A 263 18.91 21.68 -18.20
CA TRP A 263 19.63 20.45 -17.84
C TRP A 263 20.52 19.91 -18.96
N ARG A 264 20.11 20.05 -20.24
CA ARG A 264 20.96 19.68 -21.37
C ARG A 264 22.21 20.53 -21.45
N ASN A 265 22.07 21.84 -21.32
CA ASN A 265 23.21 22.77 -21.39
C ASN A 265 24.13 22.65 -20.17
N ALA A 266 23.61 22.21 -19.03
CA ALA A 266 24.39 21.94 -17.85
C ALA A 266 25.22 20.65 -17.94
N LYS A 267 24.83 19.69 -18.80
CA LYS A 267 25.61 18.45 -19.05
C LYS A 267 26.96 18.74 -19.72
N ASP A 268 27.06 19.87 -20.41
CA ASP A 268 28.24 20.29 -21.18
C ASP A 268 29.11 21.33 -20.43
N ARG A 269 28.82 21.61 -19.15
CA ARG A 269 29.64 22.43 -18.23
C ARG A 269 30.43 21.53 -17.28
#